data_AF-A0A8S3JNQ4-F1
#
_entry.id   AF-A0A8S3JNQ4-F1
#
_cell.length_a   1.000
_cell.length_b   1.000
_cell.length_c   1.000
_cell.angle_alpha   90.00
_cell.angle_beta   90.00
_cell.angle_gamma   90.00
#
_symmetry.space_group_name_H-M   'P 1'
#
loop_
_entity.id
_entity.type
_entity.pdbx_description
1 polymer ?
#
loop_
_entity_poly.entity_id
_entity_poly.type
_entity_poly.pdbx_seq_one_letter_code
_entity_poly.pdbx_strand_id
1 'polypeptide(L)'
;VKAIGGLGTTIDVVLVNGHLRVGDTIIVAGQEGPIVTQVRGLLMPEPNRELRVRNQYQNYKVIKAARGIKIAARDLEKSMAGLPLFVGRTDDEVDYFKNEIQTILKTAL
;
A
#
# COMPACT_ATOMS: atom_id res chain seq x y z
N VAL A 1 -1.51 1.26 9.71
CA VAL A 1 -2.37 2.26 9.03
C VAL A 1 -2.24 3.59 9.77
N LYS A 2 -2.03 4.71 9.09
CA LYS A 2 -1.88 6.04 9.72
C LYS A 2 -2.54 7.13 8.87
N ALA A 3 -3.38 7.96 9.48
CA ALA A 3 -3.95 9.13 8.83
C ALA A 3 -2.93 10.28 8.78
N ILE A 4 -2.83 10.95 7.64
CA ILE A 4 -1.99 12.14 7.44
C ILE A 4 -2.86 13.28 6.93
N GLY A 5 -2.78 14.44 7.58
CA GLY A 5 -3.51 15.64 7.19
C GLY A 5 -3.22 16.01 5.73
N GLY A 6 -4.26 16.12 4.91
CA GLY A 6 -4.18 16.45 3.48
C GLY A 6 -4.02 15.25 2.53
N LEU A 7 -3.57 14.08 3.03
CA LEU A 7 -3.38 12.86 2.22
C LEU A 7 -4.39 11.74 2.52
N GLY A 8 -5.15 11.88 3.62
CA GLY A 8 -6.10 10.87 4.06
C GLY A 8 -5.41 9.70 4.75
N THR A 9 -6.00 8.51 4.64
CA THR A 9 -5.46 7.29 5.22
C THR A 9 -4.29 6.76 4.39
N THR A 10 -3.16 6.53 5.04
CA THR A 10 -1.96 5.95 4.41
C THR A 10 -1.58 4.64 5.07
N ILE A 11 -0.94 3.76 4.30
CA ILE A 11 -0.34 2.52 4.82
C ILE A 11 1.17 2.58 4.66
N ASP A 12 1.88 1.99 5.63
CA ASP A 12 3.31 1.81 5.59
C ASP A 12 3.59 0.39 5.09
N VAL A 13 4.35 0.27 4.00
CA VAL A 13 4.59 -0.98 3.30
C VAL A 13 6.08 -1.16 3.07
N VAL A 14 6.57 -2.37 3.30
CA VAL A 14 7.92 -2.77 2.91
C VAL A 14 7.81 -3.45 1.56
N LEU A 15 8.26 -2.77 0.51
CA LEU A 15 8.32 -3.35 -0.82
C LEU A 15 9.51 -4.31 -0.86
N VAL A 16 9.24 -5.62 -0.92
CA VAL A 16 10.29 -6.66 -0.91
C VAL A 16 10.87 -6.87 -2.30
N ASN A 17 10.01 -7.00 -3.32
CA ASN A 17 10.38 -7.25 -4.71
C ASN A 17 9.53 -6.43 -5.68
N GLY A 18 10.04 -6.24 -6.90
CA GLY A 18 9.33 -5.58 -7.99
C GLY A 18 9.44 -4.06 -7.97
N HIS A 19 8.46 -3.42 -8.61
CA HIS A 19 8.37 -1.97 -8.75
C HIS A 19 6.92 -1.55 -8.55
N LEU A 20 6.73 -0.37 -7.95
CA LEU A 20 5.42 0.24 -7.73
C LEU A 20 5.41 1.64 -8.34
N ARG A 21 4.32 2.00 -9.01
CA ARG A 21 4.12 3.29 -9.66
C ARG A 21 2.86 3.97 -9.17
N VAL A 22 2.85 5.29 -9.20
CA VAL A 22 1.61 6.06 -9.03
C VAL A 22 0.67 5.71 -10.18
N GLY A 23 -0.58 5.40 -9.85
CA GLY A 23 -1.58 4.90 -10.80
C GLY A 23 -1.71 3.37 -10.85
N ASP A 24 -0.81 2.62 -10.22
CA ASP A 24 -0.95 1.16 -10.13
C ASP A 24 -2.17 0.78 -9.29
N THR A 25 -2.87 -0.28 -9.70
CA THR A 25 -3.95 -0.89 -8.93
C THR A 25 -3.34 -1.87 -7.92
N ILE A 26 -3.63 -1.63 -6.65
CA ILE A 26 -3.18 -2.48 -5.55
C ILE A 26 -4.36 -3.22 -4.92
N ILE A 27 -4.08 -4.44 -4.49
CA ILE A 27 -5.00 -5.30 -3.76
C ILE A 27 -4.41 -5.50 -2.38
N VAL A 28 -5.17 -5.10 -1.36
CA VAL A 28 -4.77 -5.22 0.05
C VAL A 28 -5.86 -5.93 0.84
N ALA A 29 -5.46 -6.60 1.92
CA ALA A 29 -6.41 -7.21 2.83
C ALA A 29 -7.12 -6.14 3.67
N GLY A 30 -8.44 -6.15 3.69
CA GLY A 30 -9.28 -5.33 4.55
C GLY A 30 -10.06 -6.16 5.56
N GLN A 31 -10.57 -5.51 6.60
CA GLN A 31 -11.37 -6.16 7.66
C GLN A 31 -12.65 -6.82 7.12
N GLU A 32 -13.27 -6.26 6.09
CA GLU A 32 -14.52 -6.76 5.49
C GLU A 32 -14.27 -7.59 4.22
N GLY A 33 -13.01 -7.76 3.80
CA GLY A 33 -12.64 -8.43 2.56
C GLY A 33 -11.48 -7.76 1.82
N PRO A 34 -11.10 -8.27 0.63
CA PRO A 34 -10.07 -7.65 -0.20
C PRO A 34 -10.49 -6.25 -0.66
N ILE A 35 -9.59 -5.28 -0.49
CA ILE A 35 -9.77 -3.89 -0.94
C ILE A 35 -8.95 -3.71 -2.21
N VAL A 36 -9.60 -3.28 -3.30
CA VAL A 36 -8.94 -2.93 -4.56
C VAL A 36 -8.98 -1.42 -4.72
N THR A 37 -7.82 -0.81 -4.82
CA THR A 37 -7.69 0.66 -4.87
C THR A 37 -6.51 1.06 -5.73
N GLN A 38 -6.49 2.32 -6.17
CA GLN A 38 -5.43 2.85 -7.01
C GLN A 38 -4.47 3.73 -6.20
N VAL A 39 -3.17 3.54 -6.42
CA VAL A 39 -2.12 4.34 -5.78
C VAL A 39 -2.20 5.78 -6.26
N ARG A 40 -2.42 6.72 -5.33
CA ARG A 40 -2.44 8.17 -5.61
C ARG A 40 -1.11 8.85 -5.32
N GLY A 41 -0.35 8.32 -4.37
CA GLY A 41 0.93 8.88 -3.98
C GLY A 41 1.84 7.85 -3.36
N LEU A 42 3.12 7.94 -3.70
CA LEU A 42 4.20 7.16 -3.10
C LEU A 42 5.11 8.10 -2.35
N LEU A 43 5.21 7.90 -1.04
CA LEU A 43 5.87 8.80 -0.11
C LEU A 43 7.04 8.06 0.54
N MET A 44 8.21 8.68 0.60
CA MET A 44 9.36 8.16 1.35
C MET A 44 9.82 9.20 2.37
N PRO A 45 10.19 8.77 3.59
CA PRO A 45 10.91 9.66 4.50
C PRO A 45 12.29 10.01 3.92
N GLU A 46 12.78 11.22 4.22
CA GLU A 46 14.15 11.62 3.93
C GLU A 46 15.15 10.63 4.54
N PRO A 47 16.19 10.21 3.79
CA PRO A 47 17.23 9.35 4.34
C PRO A 47 17.91 10.02 5.54
N ASN A 48 18.21 9.22 6.57
CA ASN A 48 18.95 9.61 7.78
C ASN A 48 18.30 10.72 8.64
N ARG A 49 16.96 10.88 8.59
CA ARG A 49 16.24 11.82 9.47
C ARG A 49 15.23 11.15 10.39
N GLU A 50 15.10 11.73 11.58
CA GLU A 50 14.32 11.17 12.67
C GLU A 50 12.81 11.27 12.42
N LEU A 51 12.11 10.13 12.48
CA LEU A 51 10.67 9.99 12.18
C LEU A 51 9.75 10.80 13.12
N ARG A 52 10.26 11.27 14.26
CA ARG A 52 9.50 12.01 15.29
C ARG A 52 9.29 13.49 14.95
N VAL A 53 10.09 14.04 14.04
CA VAL A 53 9.95 15.42 13.57
C VAL A 53 8.86 15.48 12.49
N ARG A 54 8.07 16.56 12.42
CA ARG A 54 7.10 16.81 11.33
C ARG A 54 7.86 16.90 10.01
N ASN A 55 8.07 15.75 9.39
CA ASN A 55 8.92 15.61 8.21
C ASN A 55 8.12 15.90 6.94
N GLN A 56 8.76 16.58 5.99
CA GLN A 56 8.27 16.63 4.63
C GLN A 56 8.50 15.25 4.00
N TYR A 57 7.44 14.64 3.49
CA TYR A 57 7.55 13.42 2.70
C TYR A 57 7.95 13.79 1.27
N GLN A 58 8.93 13.08 0.70
CA GLN A 58 9.22 13.19 -0.72
C GLN A 58 8.23 12.34 -1.51
N ASN A 59 7.64 12.93 -2.56
CA ASN A 59 6.75 12.23 -3.48
C ASN A 59 7.57 11.60 -4.62
N TYR A 60 7.33 10.32 -4.86
CA TYR A 60 7.95 9.55 -5.95
C TYR A 60 6.90 9.13 -6.98
N LYS A 61 7.29 9.08 -8.25
CA LYS A 61 6.45 8.53 -9.34
C LYS A 61 6.56 7.02 -9.45
N VAL A 62 7.77 6.49 -9.25
CA VAL A 62 8.10 5.06 -9.37
C VAL A 62 9.09 4.72 -8.26
N ILE A 63 8.89 3.58 -7.62
CA ILE A 63 9.80 3.03 -6.61
C ILE A 63 10.18 1.61 -6.99
N LYS A 64 11.48 1.31 -6.87
CA LYS A 64 12.06 -0.03 -7.02
C LYS A 64 12.32 -0.65 -5.65
N ALA A 65 12.04 -1.95 -5.52
CA ALA A 65 12.35 -2.71 -4.32
C ALA A 65 13.88 -2.87 -4.10
N ALA A 66 14.38 -3.08 -2.87
CA ALA A 66 13.63 -3.12 -1.61
C ALA A 66 13.62 -1.77 -0.89
N ARG A 67 12.44 -1.26 -0.52
CA ARG A 67 12.26 0.06 0.12
C ARG A 67 11.06 0.04 1.08
N GLY A 68 11.22 0.67 2.24
CA GLY A 68 10.10 1.04 3.10
C GLY A 68 9.45 2.31 2.57
N ILE A 69 8.18 2.22 2.20
CA ILE A 69 7.43 3.31 1.56
C ILE A 69 6.09 3.50 2.25
N LYS A 70 5.57 4.71 2.14
CA LYS A 70 4.22 5.04 2.54
C LYS A 70 3.36 5.22 1.29
N ILE A 71 2.27 4.48 1.22
CA ILE A 71 1.32 4.52 0.11
C ILE A 71 0.09 5.32 0.54
N ALA A 72 -0.30 6.27 -0.31
CA ALA A 72 -1.58 6.97 -0.21
C ALA A 72 -2.52 6.47 -1.31
N ALA A 73 -3.67 5.93 -0.90
CA ALA A 73 -4.74 5.48 -1.79
C ALA A 73 -6.10 5.73 -1.14
N ARG A 74 -7.19 5.46 -1.86
CA ARG A 74 -8.55 5.56 -1.30
C ARG A 74 -8.90 4.30 -0.52
N ASP A 75 -9.81 4.45 0.45
CA ASP A 75 -10.46 3.34 1.16
C ASP A 75 -9.51 2.44 1.96
N LEU A 76 -8.38 2.99 2.42
CA LEU A 76 -7.39 2.26 3.22
C LEU A 76 -7.68 2.24 4.73
N GLU A 77 -8.77 2.86 5.19
CA GLU A 77 -9.18 2.97 6.60
C GLU A 77 -9.31 1.59 7.26
N LYS A 78 -9.87 0.64 6.53
CA LYS A 78 -10.14 -0.73 7.00
C LYS A 78 -9.05 -1.73 6.61
N SER A 79 -7.88 -1.26 6.14
CA SER A 79 -6.78 -2.16 5.75
C SER A 79 -6.16 -2.86 6.96
N MET A 80 -5.84 -4.14 6.80
CA MET A 80 -5.22 -4.96 7.83
C MET A 80 -3.69 -4.90 7.74
N ALA A 81 -3.03 -4.73 8.88
CA ALA A 81 -1.57 -4.73 8.96
C ALA A 81 -1.02 -6.17 8.99
N GLY A 82 0.20 -6.35 8.46
CA GLY A 82 0.91 -7.63 8.49
C GLY A 82 0.56 -8.60 7.36
N LEU A 83 -0.42 -8.26 6.52
CA LEU A 83 -0.82 -9.05 5.36
C LEU A 83 -0.16 -8.53 4.07
N PRO A 84 0.00 -9.39 3.04
CA PRO A 84 0.65 -9.01 1.80
C PRO A 84 -0.17 -8.01 0.99
N LEU A 85 0.55 -7.28 0.13
CA LEU A 85 0.00 -6.38 -0.87
C LEU A 85 0.40 -6.89 -2.25
N PHE A 86 -0.57 -6.95 -3.16
CA PHE A 86 -0.33 -7.30 -4.57
C PHE A 86 -0.63 -6.13 -5.49
N VAL A 87 0.00 -6.15 -6.66
CA VAL A 87 -0.23 -5.16 -7.73
C VAL A 87 -0.86 -5.90 -8.90
N GLY A 88 -2.07 -5.48 -9.29
CA GLY A 88 -2.76 -6.03 -10.47
C GLY A 88 -2.61 -5.07 -11.65
N ARG A 89 -2.15 -5.57 -12.80
CA ARG A 89 -1.96 -4.78 -14.03
C ARG A 89 -3.05 -5.02 -15.06
N THR A 90 -3.71 -6.18 -14.99
CA THR A 90 -4.83 -6.58 -15.84
C THR A 90 -6.02 -6.95 -14.95
N ASP A 91 -7.22 -6.94 -15.52
CA ASP A 91 -8.44 -7.29 -14.76
C ASP A 91 -8.38 -8.75 -14.26
N ASP A 92 -7.83 -9.67 -15.07
CA ASP A 92 -7.63 -11.07 -14.70
C ASP A 92 -6.67 -11.21 -13.49
N GLU A 93 -5.56 -10.45 -13.47
CA GLU A 93 -4.65 -10.42 -12.33
C GLU A 93 -5.31 -9.87 -11.07
N VAL A 94 -6.12 -8.81 -11.22
CA VAL A 94 -6.85 -8.22 -10.10
C VAL A 94 -7.80 -9.25 -9.48
N ASP A 95 -8.55 -9.99 -10.29
CA ASP A 95 -9.48 -11.01 -9.79
C ASP A 95 -8.75 -12.21 -9.19
N TYR A 96 -7.63 -12.62 -9.78
CA TYR A 96 -6.76 -13.64 -9.18
C TYR A 96 -6.26 -13.21 -7.79
N PHE A 97 -5.71 -12.01 -7.65
CA PHE A 97 -5.18 -11.52 -6.37
C PHE A 97 -6.27 -11.23 -5.32
N LYS A 98 -7.49 -10.87 -5.73
CA LYS A 98 -8.62 -10.77 -4.79
C LYS A 98 -8.90 -12.13 -4.14
N ASN A 99 -8.96 -13.20 -4.94
CA ASN A 99 -9.20 -14.56 -4.43
C ASN A 99 -8.05 -15.03 -3.53
N GLU A 100 -6.81 -14.70 -3.90
CA GLU A 100 -5.63 -15.00 -3.08
C GLU A 100 -5.71 -14.31 -1.72
N ILE A 101 -5.97 -13.00 -1.69
CA ILE A 101 -6.14 -12.23 -0.44
C ILE A 101 -7.32 -12.75 0.39
N GLN A 102 -8.42 -13.14 -0.25
CA GLN A 102 -9.56 -13.71 0.44
C GLN A 102 -9.22 -15.05 1.11
N THR A 103 -8.38 -15.87 0.47
CA THR A 103 -7.89 -17.13 1.05
C THR A 103 -6.98 -16.84 2.24
N ILE A 104 -6.05 -15.89 2.09
CA ILE A 104 -5.16 -15.46 3.17
C ILE A 104 -5.96 -14.92 4.37
N LEU A 105 -6.99 -14.12 4.13
CA LEU A 105 -7.88 -13.59 5.18
C LEU A 105 -8.58 -14.72 5.95
N LYS A 106 -9.05 -15.77 5.27
CA LYS A 106 -9.68 -16.93 5.91
C LYS A 106 -8.70 -17.77 6.73
N THR A 107 -7.42 -17.76 6.40
CA THR A 107 -6.39 -18.50 7.16
C THR A 107 -5.85 -17.68 8.33
N ALA A 108 -5.87 -16.35 8.21
CA ALA A 108 -5.35 -15.44 9.23
C ALA A 108 -6.36 -15.12 10.35
N LEU A 109 -7.65 -15.40 10.14
CA LEU A 109 -8.75 -15.26 11.10
C LEU A 109 -9.19 -16.62 11.64
#